data_AF-A0A6J4SI12-F1
#
_entry.id   AF-A0A6J4SI12-F1
#
_cell.length_a   1.000
_cell.length_b   1.000
_cell.length_c   1.000
_cell.angle_alpha   90.00
_cell.angle_beta   90.00
_cell.angle_gamma   90.00
#
_symmetry.space_group_name_H-M   'P 1'
#
loop_
_entity.id
_entity.type
_entity.pdbx_description
1 polymer ?
#
loop_
_entity_poly.entity_id
_entity_poly.type
_entity_poly.pdbx_seq_one_letter_code
_entity_poly.pdbx_strand_id
1 'polypeptide(L)'
;MFSRSTLSGNLHKTSGAHLALLTVLVLVEAILLLALSSAPADAATTFTVNKTGDVADRKITDAACDVSRKRGKQCTLRAALEEANDTFGADTINFRLGGTAPVKTINVGSSGLEPLPEIRDSVTINGYSQPGSKPNTLAAGNDAVLKIELNGSGAGLSDGLMITGGQNTIKGLVINNFEGDGIEISGIEARGNRVEGNFIGTDANGAEARDNDYGVKIDGSTSNTSGGTEPAQRNLISGNDQDDVLFNKEGGSLGSDPPTHNTVRNNIIANNTGRGVVISKGTGNSVLSNQIFSNGALGIDLGGSGVTANDLAANKDADTGSNNLQNLPVITSVSSGPIATTISGTLNSNPDQSYTIECHRSDGDPSDYGEGQALLDTTTIATDADGNANFVCVFPGRISGQVSATATNKTTGDTSEFSQNTS
;
A
#
# COMPACT_ATOMS: atom_id res chain seq x y z
N MET A 1 -74.60 -39.91 -18.19
CA MET A 1 -74.52 -41.32 -18.65
C MET A 1 -73.11 -41.55 -19.16
N PHE A 2 -72.41 -42.53 -18.59
CA PHE A 2 -71.02 -42.89 -18.89
C PHE A 2 -70.78 -43.24 -20.37
N SER A 3 -69.60 -42.94 -20.93
CA SER A 3 -68.55 -43.95 -21.22
C SER A 3 -67.31 -43.35 -21.93
N ARG A 4 -66.16 -43.98 -21.68
CA ARG A 4 -64.78 -43.63 -22.06
C ARG A 4 -64.46 -43.97 -23.52
N SER A 5 -63.48 -43.29 -24.14
CA SER A 5 -62.26 -43.93 -24.70
C SER A 5 -61.23 -42.91 -25.22
N THR A 6 -59.96 -43.32 -25.13
CA THR A 6 -58.66 -42.66 -25.33
C THR A 6 -58.25 -42.48 -26.80
N LEU A 7 -57.39 -41.47 -27.09
CA LEU A 7 -56.10 -41.54 -27.84
C LEU A 7 -55.59 -40.08 -28.11
N SER A 8 -54.46 -39.67 -27.52
CA SER A 8 -53.12 -39.60 -28.15
C SER A 8 -52.96 -38.57 -29.28
N GLY A 9 -52.13 -37.55 -29.10
CA GLY A 9 -51.57 -36.76 -30.22
C GLY A 9 -51.13 -35.31 -29.92
N ASN A 10 -49.81 -35.11 -29.83
CA ASN A 10 -49.04 -33.92 -30.21
C ASN A 10 -49.03 -32.67 -29.29
N LEU A 11 -48.14 -32.70 -28.28
CA LEU A 11 -47.32 -31.53 -27.96
C LEU A 11 -46.09 -31.53 -28.88
N HIS A 12 -45.98 -30.60 -29.83
CA HIS A 12 -44.71 -29.99 -30.28
C HIS A 12 -44.96 -28.99 -31.42
N LYS A 13 -44.68 -27.71 -31.17
CA LYS A 13 -43.92 -26.77 -32.02
C LYS A 13 -44.26 -25.31 -31.71
N THR A 14 -43.83 -24.79 -30.57
CA THR A 14 -43.70 -23.34 -30.34
C THR A 14 -42.61 -23.06 -29.30
N SER A 15 -41.34 -23.40 -29.56
CA SER A 15 -40.24 -23.00 -28.66
C SER A 15 -38.96 -22.47 -29.34
N GLY A 16 -38.87 -22.50 -30.68
CA GLY A 16 -37.68 -22.01 -31.38
C GLY A 16 -37.67 -20.49 -31.65
N ALA A 17 -38.81 -19.93 -32.10
CA ALA A 17 -38.86 -18.55 -32.58
C ALA A 17 -38.84 -17.50 -31.46
N HIS A 18 -39.46 -17.78 -30.30
CA HIS A 18 -39.46 -16.86 -29.16
C HIS A 18 -38.11 -16.83 -28.43
N LEU A 19 -37.38 -17.96 -28.40
CA LEU A 19 -36.05 -18.02 -27.78
C LEU A 19 -34.98 -17.38 -28.68
N ALA A 20 -35.11 -17.51 -30.01
CA ALA A 20 -34.25 -16.82 -30.97
C ALA A 20 -34.45 -15.30 -30.95
N LEU A 21 -35.69 -14.81 -30.78
CA LEU A 21 -35.96 -13.37 -30.71
C LEU A 21 -35.47 -12.74 -29.40
N LEU A 22 -35.59 -13.46 -28.26
CA LEU A 22 -35.05 -13.01 -26.97
C LEU A 22 -33.52 -12.99 -26.95
N THR A 23 -32.86 -13.98 -27.56
CA THR A 23 -31.40 -14.03 -27.63
C THR A 23 -30.82 -12.98 -28.57
N VAL A 24 -31.50 -12.65 -29.68
CA VAL A 24 -31.11 -11.54 -30.54
C VAL A 24 -31.31 -10.19 -29.86
N LEU A 25 -32.39 -10.00 -29.09
CA LEU A 25 -32.62 -8.74 -28.36
C LEU A 25 -31.58 -8.52 -27.25
N VAL A 26 -31.23 -9.57 -26.50
CA VAL A 26 -30.16 -9.53 -25.47
C VAL A 26 -28.78 -9.32 -26.09
N LEU A 27 -28.49 -9.89 -27.27
CA LEU A 27 -27.23 -9.62 -27.97
C LEU A 27 -27.19 -8.18 -28.51
N VAL A 28 -28.29 -7.64 -29.03
CA VAL A 28 -28.36 -6.26 -29.52
C VAL A 28 -28.25 -5.26 -28.36
N GLU A 29 -28.87 -5.52 -27.21
CA GLU A 29 -28.67 -4.71 -26.00
C GLU A 29 -27.25 -4.82 -25.43
N ALA A 30 -26.65 -6.01 -25.41
CA ALA A 30 -25.25 -6.18 -24.99
C ALA A 30 -24.27 -5.47 -25.93
N ILE A 31 -24.51 -5.52 -27.25
CA ILE A 31 -23.70 -4.81 -28.26
C ILE A 31 -23.94 -3.29 -28.20
N LEU A 32 -25.16 -2.84 -27.89
CA LEU A 32 -25.47 -1.42 -27.73
C LEU A 32 -24.92 -0.86 -26.41
N LEU A 33 -24.83 -1.66 -25.34
CA LEU A 33 -24.11 -1.32 -24.10
C LEU A 33 -22.59 -1.32 -24.29
N LEU A 34 -22.05 -2.27 -25.09
CA LEU A 34 -20.62 -2.31 -25.44
C LEU A 34 -20.20 -1.18 -26.39
N ALA A 35 -21.14 -0.58 -27.12
CA ALA A 35 -20.90 0.55 -28.02
C ALA A 35 -21.03 1.94 -27.33
N LEU A 36 -21.40 1.98 -26.04
CA LEU A 36 -21.57 3.22 -25.28
C LEU A 36 -20.48 3.49 -24.21
N SER A 37 -19.37 2.74 -24.17
CA SER A 37 -18.37 2.92 -23.11
C SER A 37 -16.89 2.76 -23.48
N SER A 38 -16.50 3.14 -24.70
CA SER A 38 -15.10 3.54 -24.92
C SER A 38 -15.06 4.85 -25.66
N ALA A 39 -15.13 5.96 -24.91
CA ALA A 39 -14.40 7.14 -25.34
C ALA A 39 -12.96 6.69 -25.68
N PRO A 40 -12.35 7.22 -26.76
CA PRO A 40 -10.94 6.93 -27.02
C PRO A 40 -10.17 7.22 -25.74
N ALA A 41 -9.34 6.29 -25.28
CA ALA A 41 -8.46 6.54 -24.14
C ALA A 41 -7.67 7.81 -24.45
N ASP A 42 -7.83 8.85 -23.62
CA ASP A 42 -7.11 10.09 -23.80
C ASP A 42 -5.60 9.82 -23.77
N ALA A 43 -4.87 10.54 -24.62
CA ALA A 43 -3.46 10.25 -24.86
C ALA A 43 -2.60 10.71 -23.67
N ALA A 44 -1.99 9.74 -22.97
CA ALA A 44 -1.01 9.99 -21.92
C ALA A 44 0.14 10.91 -22.37
N THR A 45 0.45 11.91 -21.56
CA THR A 45 1.54 12.87 -21.73
C THR A 45 2.75 12.47 -20.87
N THR A 46 3.95 12.72 -21.37
CA THR A 46 5.19 12.55 -20.60
C THR A 46 5.86 13.90 -20.35
N PHE A 47 5.96 14.29 -19.10
CA PHE A 47 6.72 15.44 -18.64
C PHE A 47 8.12 15.00 -18.20
N THR A 48 9.15 15.79 -18.49
CA THR A 48 10.53 15.48 -18.07
C THR A 48 11.10 16.63 -17.28
N VAL A 49 11.12 16.45 -15.95
CA VAL A 49 11.72 17.39 -14.99
C VAL A 49 13.21 17.51 -15.25
N ASN A 50 13.67 18.73 -15.53
CA ASN A 50 15.06 19.02 -15.85
C ASN A 50 15.62 20.26 -15.11
N LYS A 51 14.83 20.79 -14.16
CA LYS A 51 15.24 21.81 -13.20
C LYS A 51 14.92 21.35 -11.77
N THR A 52 15.84 21.63 -10.85
CA THR A 52 15.70 21.36 -9.41
C THR A 52 14.96 22.48 -8.66
N GLY A 53 14.65 23.59 -9.33
CA GLY A 53 13.89 24.68 -8.71
C GLY A 53 12.44 24.27 -8.48
N ASP A 54 11.77 25.01 -7.59
CA ASP A 54 10.37 24.82 -7.28
C ASP A 54 9.55 26.02 -7.75
N VAL A 55 9.22 26.05 -9.05
CA VAL A 55 8.50 27.17 -9.67
C VAL A 55 7.33 26.60 -10.45
N ALA A 56 6.19 27.28 -10.39
CA ALA A 56 4.97 26.94 -11.13
C ALA A 56 5.18 27.01 -12.65
N ASP A 57 4.37 26.26 -13.38
CA ASP A 57 4.25 26.37 -14.82
C ASP A 57 3.79 27.78 -15.21
N ARG A 58 4.29 28.26 -16.34
CA ARG A 58 3.92 29.59 -16.84
C ARG A 58 2.49 29.61 -17.38
N LYS A 59 1.98 28.49 -17.89
CA LYS A 59 0.67 28.33 -18.51
C LYS A 59 0.19 26.86 -18.50
N ILE A 60 -0.41 26.47 -17.37
CA ILE A 60 -1.02 25.15 -17.03
C ILE A 60 -1.85 24.47 -18.15
N THR A 61 -2.38 25.22 -19.11
CA THR A 61 -3.30 24.75 -20.17
C THR A 61 -2.65 24.60 -21.54
N ASP A 62 -1.34 24.34 -21.60
CA ASP A 62 -0.64 24.12 -22.87
C ASP A 62 0.05 22.76 -23.03
N ALA A 63 -0.14 21.85 -22.07
CA ALA A 63 0.44 20.51 -22.03
C ALA A 63 1.98 20.54 -22.15
N ALA A 64 2.61 21.64 -21.73
CA ALA A 64 4.03 21.87 -21.91
C ALA A 64 4.68 22.45 -20.66
N CYS A 65 5.11 21.56 -19.77
CA CYS A 65 5.94 21.88 -18.60
C CYS A 65 7.14 22.80 -18.94
N ASP A 66 6.98 24.10 -18.68
CA ASP A 66 7.95 25.16 -18.93
C ASP A 66 7.67 26.41 -18.06
N VAL A 67 8.55 26.64 -17.08
CA VAL A 67 8.40 27.75 -16.14
C VAL A 67 8.75 29.13 -16.73
N SER A 68 9.23 29.23 -17.98
CA SER A 68 9.51 30.53 -18.60
C SER A 68 9.31 30.57 -20.12
N ARG A 69 9.59 31.72 -20.76
CA ARG A 69 9.61 31.85 -22.23
C ARG A 69 10.96 31.53 -22.86
N LYS A 70 11.96 31.16 -22.06
CA LYS A 70 13.30 30.87 -22.56
C LYS A 70 13.27 29.61 -23.41
N ARG A 71 14.15 29.53 -24.41
CA ARG A 71 14.23 28.38 -25.31
C ARG A 71 14.59 27.10 -24.54
N GLY A 72 13.81 26.05 -24.77
CA GLY A 72 14.02 24.68 -24.29
C GLY A 72 13.35 24.44 -22.95
N LYS A 73 12.28 23.63 -22.92
CA LYS A 73 11.41 23.38 -21.75
C LYS A 73 12.17 23.37 -20.41
N GLN A 74 11.93 24.35 -19.54
CA GLN A 74 12.50 24.38 -18.18
C GLN A 74 11.46 23.81 -17.22
N CYS A 75 11.49 22.49 -17.05
CA CYS A 75 10.46 21.78 -16.32
C CYS A 75 10.91 21.50 -14.88
N THR A 76 10.16 22.01 -13.91
CA THR A 76 10.25 21.69 -12.47
C THR A 76 9.26 20.58 -12.14
N LEU A 77 9.37 19.96 -10.95
CA LEU A 77 8.39 18.97 -10.51
C LEU A 77 7.00 19.62 -10.33
N ARG A 78 6.94 20.79 -9.70
CA ARG A 78 5.69 21.56 -9.54
C ARG A 78 4.98 21.81 -10.87
N ALA A 79 5.70 22.33 -11.87
CA ALA A 79 5.13 22.57 -13.19
C ALA A 79 4.66 21.27 -13.87
N ALA A 80 5.40 20.17 -13.69
CA ALA A 80 5.00 18.87 -14.23
C ALA A 80 3.72 18.34 -13.59
N LEU A 81 3.54 18.54 -12.28
CA LEU A 81 2.33 18.17 -11.54
C LEU A 81 1.13 19.05 -11.93
N GLU A 82 1.34 20.37 -12.08
CA GLU A 82 0.28 21.28 -12.53
C GLU A 82 -0.23 20.91 -13.92
N GLU A 83 0.65 20.60 -14.86
CA GLU A 83 0.27 20.14 -16.20
C GLU A 83 -0.38 18.75 -16.17
N ALA A 84 0.15 17.81 -15.38
CA ALA A 84 -0.43 16.46 -15.26
C ALA A 84 -1.85 16.44 -14.68
N ASN A 85 -2.22 17.46 -13.91
CA ASN A 85 -3.59 17.64 -13.42
C ASN A 85 -4.51 18.40 -14.40
N ASP A 86 -3.98 18.94 -15.50
CA ASP A 86 -4.75 19.62 -16.55
C ASP A 86 -4.82 18.77 -17.84
N THR A 87 -3.94 17.78 -17.97
CA THR A 87 -3.95 16.82 -19.07
C THR A 87 -4.82 15.60 -18.79
N PHE A 88 -5.51 15.12 -19.82
CA PHE A 88 -6.30 13.89 -19.75
C PHE A 88 -5.41 12.66 -19.97
N GLY A 89 -5.70 11.59 -19.24
CA GLY A 89 -5.04 10.29 -19.41
C GLY A 89 -4.07 9.97 -18.28
N ALA A 90 -3.41 8.81 -18.38
CA ALA A 90 -2.46 8.35 -17.38
C ALA A 90 -1.06 8.90 -17.67
N ASP A 91 -0.74 10.06 -17.12
CA ASP A 91 0.49 10.78 -17.43
C ASP A 91 1.73 10.17 -16.78
N THR A 92 2.91 10.57 -17.25
CA THR A 92 4.19 10.16 -16.69
C THR A 92 5.11 11.36 -16.44
N ILE A 93 5.61 11.47 -15.22
CA ILE A 93 6.64 12.43 -14.83
C ILE A 93 7.97 11.68 -14.70
N ASN A 94 8.89 11.96 -15.63
CA ASN A 94 10.27 11.48 -15.62
C ASN A 94 11.25 12.59 -15.22
N PHE A 95 12.49 12.21 -14.93
CA PHE A 95 13.55 13.10 -14.47
C PHE A 95 14.79 12.96 -15.37
N ARG A 96 15.35 14.11 -15.74
CA ARG A 96 16.64 14.20 -16.44
C ARG A 96 17.40 15.46 -15.99
N LEU A 97 17.63 15.53 -14.69
CA LEU A 97 18.33 16.62 -14.02
C LEU A 97 19.84 16.54 -14.28
N GLY A 98 20.41 17.68 -14.69
CA GLY A 98 21.83 17.83 -14.96
C GLY A 98 22.67 18.07 -13.70
N GLY A 99 23.92 18.51 -13.89
CA GLY A 99 24.87 18.82 -12.83
C GLY A 99 25.69 17.62 -12.34
N THR A 100 26.67 17.88 -11.48
CA THR A 100 27.66 16.89 -11.00
C THR A 100 27.28 16.23 -9.67
N ALA A 101 26.30 16.78 -8.94
CA ALA A 101 25.86 16.21 -7.67
C ALA A 101 25.36 14.76 -7.85
N PRO A 102 25.75 13.83 -6.97
CA PRO A 102 25.39 12.41 -7.08
C PRO A 102 23.92 12.15 -6.77
N VAL A 103 23.24 13.06 -6.07
CA VAL A 103 21.80 13.12 -5.82
C VAL A 103 21.30 14.47 -6.33
N LYS A 104 20.11 14.50 -6.90
CA LYS A 104 19.46 15.67 -7.49
C LYS A 104 18.34 16.10 -6.56
N THR A 105 18.66 17.02 -5.67
CA THR A 105 17.73 17.53 -4.66
C THR A 105 16.83 18.62 -5.25
N ILE A 106 15.53 18.45 -5.09
CA ILE A 106 14.48 19.44 -5.33
C ILE A 106 14.07 19.96 -3.96
N ASN A 107 14.39 21.23 -3.67
CA ASN A 107 14.01 21.86 -2.41
C ASN A 107 12.61 22.43 -2.56
N VAL A 108 11.62 21.70 -2.03
CA VAL A 108 10.21 22.12 -2.01
C VAL A 108 10.07 23.36 -1.12
N GLY A 109 9.31 24.35 -1.58
CA GLY A 109 9.07 25.60 -0.85
C GLY A 109 10.14 26.65 -0.96
N SER A 110 11.24 26.34 -1.67
CA SER A 110 12.35 27.29 -1.86
C SER A 110 11.97 28.59 -2.59
N SER A 111 10.79 28.66 -3.20
CA SER A 111 10.22 29.84 -3.85
C SER A 111 9.14 30.56 -3.04
N GLY A 112 8.85 30.09 -1.82
CA GLY A 112 7.72 30.57 -1.00
C GLY A 112 6.35 30.10 -1.48
N LEU A 113 6.31 29.10 -2.36
CA LEU A 113 5.10 28.43 -2.85
C LEU A 113 4.91 27.14 -2.07
N GLU A 114 3.81 27.03 -1.32
CA GLU A 114 3.50 25.86 -0.48
C GLU A 114 2.00 25.54 -0.52
N PRO A 115 1.58 24.26 -0.53
CA PRO A 115 2.33 23.00 -0.74
C PRO A 115 2.66 22.71 -2.22
N LEU A 116 3.33 21.58 -2.55
CA LEU A 116 3.32 21.04 -3.93
C LEU A 116 1.86 20.82 -4.39
N PRO A 117 1.56 20.93 -5.70
CA PRO A 117 0.20 20.67 -6.19
C PRO A 117 -0.24 19.24 -5.86
N GLU A 118 -1.46 19.09 -5.36
CA GLU A 118 -2.11 17.78 -5.16
C GLU A 118 -2.10 16.97 -6.45
N ILE A 119 -1.95 15.66 -6.35
CA ILE A 119 -2.06 14.73 -7.48
C ILE A 119 -3.52 14.29 -7.59
N ARG A 120 -4.24 14.82 -8.59
CA ARG A 120 -5.69 14.62 -8.79
C ARG A 120 -6.01 13.65 -9.92
N ASP A 121 -5.15 13.59 -10.93
CA ASP A 121 -5.28 12.67 -12.05
C ASP A 121 -4.24 11.53 -11.96
N SER A 122 -4.45 10.49 -12.77
CA SER A 122 -3.57 9.32 -12.77
C SER A 122 -2.19 9.70 -13.33
N VAL A 123 -1.17 9.67 -12.49
CA VAL A 123 0.21 9.94 -12.89
C VAL A 123 1.17 8.88 -12.36
N THR A 124 2.14 8.52 -13.20
CA THR A 124 3.34 7.80 -12.77
C THR A 124 4.49 8.78 -12.55
N ILE A 125 4.93 8.96 -11.31
CA ILE A 125 6.15 9.70 -10.98
C ILE A 125 7.31 8.70 -10.87
N ASN A 126 8.26 8.79 -11.80
CA ASN A 126 9.29 7.78 -12.00
C ASN A 126 10.71 8.34 -11.77
N GLY A 127 11.16 8.37 -10.52
CA GLY A 127 12.53 8.76 -10.14
C GLY A 127 13.62 7.83 -10.71
N TYR A 128 13.28 6.59 -11.06
CA TYR A 128 14.21 5.66 -11.73
C TYR A 128 14.57 6.08 -13.17
N SER A 129 13.83 7.01 -13.77
CA SER A 129 14.19 7.57 -15.08
C SER A 129 15.44 8.46 -15.06
N GLN A 130 15.83 8.96 -13.88
CA GLN A 130 17.06 9.74 -13.73
C GLN A 130 18.30 8.87 -14.01
N PRO A 131 19.22 9.30 -14.89
CA PRO A 131 20.44 8.55 -15.15
C PRO A 131 21.25 8.27 -13.88
N GLY A 132 21.63 7.00 -13.71
CA GLY A 132 22.36 6.50 -12.54
C GLY A 132 21.47 5.99 -11.40
N SER A 133 20.14 6.10 -11.52
CA SER A 133 19.21 5.40 -10.62
C SER A 133 19.16 3.91 -10.93
N LYS A 134 18.85 3.10 -9.92
CA LYS A 134 18.71 1.64 -10.03
C LYS A 134 17.67 1.13 -9.01
N PRO A 135 16.63 0.38 -9.42
CA PRO A 135 15.73 -0.29 -8.48
C PRO A 135 16.45 -1.37 -7.66
N ASN A 136 15.91 -1.68 -6.49
CA ASN A 136 16.39 -2.79 -5.68
C ASN A 136 16.23 -4.12 -6.43
N THR A 137 17.23 -4.98 -6.30
CA THR A 137 17.28 -6.33 -6.90
C THR A 137 17.46 -7.43 -5.86
N LEU A 138 17.76 -7.07 -4.61
CA LEU A 138 18.00 -8.05 -3.56
C LEU A 138 16.69 -8.60 -2.99
N ALA A 139 16.57 -9.92 -2.91
CA ALA A 139 15.44 -10.57 -2.24
C ALA A 139 15.36 -10.17 -0.75
N ALA A 140 16.50 -10.04 -0.07
CA ALA A 140 16.61 -9.54 1.31
C ALA A 140 17.59 -8.36 1.35
N GLY A 141 17.29 -7.35 2.17
CA GLY A 141 18.05 -6.09 2.21
C GLY A 141 17.67 -5.12 1.08
N ASN A 142 18.58 -4.22 0.72
CA ASN A 142 18.30 -3.16 -0.24
C ASN A 142 19.59 -2.75 -0.98
N ASP A 143 19.56 -2.75 -2.31
CA ASP A 143 20.64 -2.23 -3.17
C ASP A 143 20.16 -1.21 -4.21
N ALA A 144 19.00 -0.61 -3.95
CA ALA A 144 18.50 0.48 -4.76
C ALA A 144 19.45 1.69 -4.71
N VAL A 145 19.55 2.40 -5.83
CA VAL A 145 20.24 3.67 -5.94
C VAL A 145 19.22 4.69 -6.40
N LEU A 146 18.81 5.57 -5.50
CA LEU A 146 17.87 6.65 -5.81
C LEU A 146 18.66 7.94 -6.04
N LYS A 147 18.25 8.72 -7.05
CA LYS A 147 18.95 9.92 -7.49
C LYS A 147 18.13 11.19 -7.40
N ILE A 148 16.84 11.08 -7.14
CA ILE A 148 15.92 12.20 -7.00
C ILE A 148 15.54 12.30 -5.54
N GLU A 149 15.81 13.45 -4.93
CA GLU A 149 15.44 13.74 -3.55
C GLU A 149 14.45 14.91 -3.54
N LEU A 150 13.32 14.71 -2.87
CA LEU A 150 12.39 15.76 -2.47
C LEU A 150 12.74 16.12 -1.03
N ASN A 151 13.28 17.32 -0.85
CA ASN A 151 13.66 17.85 0.46
C ASN A 151 12.62 18.90 0.87
N GLY A 152 11.89 18.60 1.94
CA GLY A 152 10.80 19.41 2.49
C GLY A 152 11.22 20.50 3.47
N SER A 153 12.51 20.70 3.75
CA SER A 153 12.95 21.66 4.78
C SER A 153 12.56 23.13 4.52
N GLY A 154 12.08 23.46 3.32
CA GLY A 154 11.52 24.77 2.98
C GLY A 154 10.00 24.80 2.89
N ALA A 155 9.33 23.68 3.16
CA ALA A 155 7.92 23.47 2.84
C ALA A 155 6.94 23.93 3.94
N GLY A 156 7.43 24.22 5.14
CA GLY A 156 6.54 24.44 6.29
C GLY A 156 5.72 23.19 6.62
N LEU A 157 4.49 23.37 7.10
CA LEU A 157 3.58 22.32 7.57
C LEU A 157 2.90 21.52 6.43
N SER A 158 3.60 21.31 5.33
CA SER A 158 3.10 20.65 4.12
C SER A 158 3.62 19.22 4.02
N ASP A 159 2.83 18.35 3.40
CA ASP A 159 3.26 17.01 3.00
C ASP A 159 4.15 17.05 1.76
N GLY A 160 4.97 16.02 1.58
CA GLY A 160 5.82 15.84 0.42
C GLY A 160 5.05 15.63 -0.87
N LEU A 161 4.11 14.68 -0.86
CA LEU A 161 3.19 14.44 -1.97
C LEU A 161 1.79 14.12 -1.43
N MET A 162 0.81 14.96 -1.79
CA MET A 162 -0.60 14.74 -1.50
C MET A 162 -1.30 14.10 -2.71
N ILE A 163 -1.86 12.91 -2.55
CA ILE A 163 -2.55 12.15 -3.59
C ILE A 163 -4.05 12.09 -3.27
N THR A 164 -4.85 12.75 -4.09
CA THR A 164 -6.32 12.75 -3.99
C THR A 164 -7.00 12.00 -5.14
N GLY A 165 -6.28 11.81 -6.25
CA GLY A 165 -6.68 11.00 -7.40
C GLY A 165 -6.35 9.50 -7.26
N GLY A 166 -6.97 8.69 -8.10
CA GLY A 166 -6.74 7.24 -8.15
C GLY A 166 -5.72 6.80 -9.21
N GLN A 167 -5.23 5.57 -9.06
CA GLN A 167 -4.33 4.89 -10.02
C GLN A 167 -2.99 5.60 -10.25
N ASN A 168 -2.43 6.20 -9.20
CA ASN A 168 -1.10 6.80 -9.24
C ASN A 168 -0.01 5.76 -8.96
N THR A 169 1.20 6.02 -9.46
CA THR A 169 2.40 5.24 -9.10
C THR A 169 3.56 6.17 -8.79
N ILE A 170 4.02 6.15 -7.54
CA ILE A 170 5.16 6.94 -7.05
C ILE A 170 6.34 6.00 -6.84
N LYS A 171 7.44 6.20 -7.56
CA LYS A 171 8.60 5.28 -7.46
C LYS A 171 9.97 5.92 -7.63
N GLY A 172 10.94 5.39 -6.89
CA GLY A 172 12.35 5.73 -7.02
C GLY A 172 12.72 7.13 -6.52
N LEU A 173 11.98 7.64 -5.53
CA LEU A 173 12.20 8.94 -4.90
C LEU A 173 12.74 8.77 -3.47
N VAL A 174 13.64 9.67 -3.08
CA VAL A 174 13.96 9.95 -1.68
C VAL A 174 13.04 11.09 -1.23
N ILE A 175 12.29 10.93 -0.15
CA ILE A 175 11.32 11.92 0.34
C ILE A 175 11.55 12.13 1.83
N ASN A 176 11.97 13.35 2.19
CA ASN A 176 12.47 13.63 3.53
C ASN A 176 12.38 15.10 3.95
N ASN A 177 12.55 15.35 5.26
CA ASN A 177 12.55 16.67 5.89
C ASN A 177 11.23 17.45 5.73
N PHE A 178 10.08 16.81 5.61
CA PHE A 178 8.77 17.50 5.61
C PHE A 178 8.24 17.63 7.05
N GLU A 179 7.70 18.79 7.43
CA GLU A 179 7.01 18.91 8.74
C GLU A 179 5.64 18.21 8.74
N GLY A 180 5.09 17.92 7.56
CA GLY A 180 3.99 16.98 7.36
C GLY A 180 4.48 15.60 6.90
N ASP A 181 3.61 14.86 6.21
CA ASP A 181 3.88 13.49 5.80
C ASP A 181 4.81 13.41 4.61
N GLY A 182 5.57 12.32 4.49
CA GLY A 182 6.31 12.03 3.26
C GLY A 182 5.36 11.90 2.07
N ILE A 183 4.34 11.05 2.20
CA ILE A 183 3.27 10.87 1.22
C ILE A 183 1.94 10.70 1.96
N GLU A 184 0.94 11.54 1.63
CA GLU A 184 -0.44 11.36 2.05
C GLU A 184 -1.32 10.91 0.86
N ILE A 185 -2.13 9.88 1.07
CA ILE A 185 -3.15 9.39 0.12
C ILE A 185 -4.53 9.60 0.76
N SER A 186 -5.24 10.63 0.31
CA SER A 186 -6.42 11.14 1.00
C SER A 186 -7.67 11.20 0.11
N GLY A 187 -8.79 10.72 0.66
CA GLY A 187 -10.12 10.84 0.04
C GLY A 187 -10.59 9.64 -0.78
N ILE A 188 -11.89 9.62 -1.07
CA ILE A 188 -12.57 8.47 -1.69
C ILE A 188 -12.18 8.19 -3.14
N GLU A 189 -11.67 9.20 -3.85
CA GLU A 189 -11.19 9.05 -5.23
C GLU A 189 -9.77 8.48 -5.27
N ALA A 190 -9.04 8.57 -4.16
CA ALA A 190 -7.65 8.14 -4.03
C ALA A 190 -7.50 6.63 -3.88
N ARG A 191 -7.96 5.88 -4.88
CA ARG A 191 -7.95 4.40 -4.90
C ARG A 191 -6.98 3.82 -5.92
N GLY A 192 -6.41 2.65 -5.61
CA GLY A 192 -5.51 1.96 -6.54
C GLY A 192 -4.14 2.62 -6.70
N ASN A 193 -3.75 3.49 -5.76
CA ASN A 193 -2.45 4.15 -5.77
C ASN A 193 -1.34 3.21 -5.29
N ARG A 194 -0.14 3.40 -5.83
CA ARG A 194 1.04 2.56 -5.58
C ARG A 194 2.23 3.41 -5.16
N VAL A 195 2.77 3.15 -3.98
CA VAL A 195 4.03 3.73 -3.48
C VAL A 195 5.06 2.62 -3.51
N GLU A 196 6.03 2.67 -4.43
CA GLU A 196 6.92 1.53 -4.73
C GLU A 196 8.39 1.94 -4.85
N GLY A 197 9.29 1.28 -4.14
CA GLY A 197 10.74 1.46 -4.32
C GLY A 197 11.24 2.86 -3.94
N ASN A 198 10.63 3.50 -2.94
CA ASN A 198 11.03 4.81 -2.43
C ASN A 198 11.81 4.70 -1.11
N PHE A 199 12.62 5.71 -0.80
CA PHE A 199 13.21 5.90 0.54
C PHE A 199 12.49 7.08 1.19
N ILE A 200 11.83 6.85 2.33
CA ILE A 200 10.96 7.83 2.97
C ILE A 200 11.40 7.99 4.42
N GLY A 201 11.76 9.22 4.80
CA GLY A 201 12.28 9.55 6.15
C GLY A 201 13.79 9.35 6.32
N THR A 202 14.53 9.09 5.23
CA THR A 202 15.97 8.86 5.26
C THR A 202 16.73 9.65 4.20
N ASP A 203 18.06 9.66 4.30
CA ASP A 203 18.93 10.13 3.22
C ASP A 203 18.91 9.20 1.99
N ALA A 204 19.54 9.62 0.89
CA ALA A 204 19.55 8.85 -0.35
C ALA A 204 20.30 7.50 -0.29
N ASN A 205 21.02 7.23 0.80
CA ASN A 205 21.65 5.93 1.05
C ASN A 205 20.77 5.04 1.95
N GLY A 206 19.68 5.57 2.51
CA GLY A 206 18.81 4.87 3.44
C GLY A 206 19.46 4.63 4.82
N ALA A 207 20.45 5.45 5.19
CA ALA A 207 21.28 5.21 6.38
C ALA A 207 21.02 6.20 7.50
N GLU A 208 20.81 7.48 7.17
CA GLU A 208 20.63 8.55 8.15
C GLU A 208 19.18 9.00 8.15
N ALA A 209 18.60 9.16 9.34
CA ALA A 209 17.25 9.70 9.52
C ALA A 209 17.18 11.15 9.02
N ARG A 210 16.09 11.44 8.30
CA ARG A 210 15.70 12.73 7.74
C ARG A 210 14.18 12.76 7.80
N ASP A 211 13.69 13.05 9.00
CA ASP A 211 12.31 12.88 9.41
C ASP A 211 11.31 13.56 8.47
N ASN A 212 10.21 12.84 8.22
CA ASN A 212 8.91 13.45 7.97
C ASN A 212 8.06 13.24 9.23
N ASP A 213 6.82 13.73 9.25
CA ASP A 213 5.87 13.40 10.32
C ASP A 213 5.50 11.91 10.31
N TYR A 214 4.60 11.50 9.42
CA TYR A 214 4.44 10.09 9.02
C TYR A 214 5.19 9.80 7.71
N GLY A 215 5.64 8.56 7.53
CA GLY A 215 6.23 8.14 6.26
C GLY A 215 5.20 8.09 5.13
N VAL A 216 4.20 7.21 5.28
CA VAL A 216 3.06 7.08 4.36
C VAL A 216 1.75 7.07 5.15
N LYS A 217 0.92 8.09 4.93
CA LYS A 217 -0.44 8.17 5.50
C LYS A 217 -1.48 7.84 4.44
N ILE A 218 -2.43 6.98 4.80
CA ILE A 218 -3.59 6.62 3.99
C ILE A 218 -4.82 7.07 4.77
N ASP A 219 -5.39 8.22 4.38
CA ASP A 219 -6.51 8.84 5.07
C ASP A 219 -7.81 8.66 4.31
N GLY A 220 -8.63 7.74 4.80
CA GLY A 220 -9.97 7.52 4.29
C GLY A 220 -10.07 7.11 2.81
N SER A 221 -9.11 6.31 2.37
CA SER A 221 -8.98 5.85 0.98
C SER A 221 -8.81 4.31 0.90
N THR A 222 -9.11 3.72 -0.24
CA THR A 222 -9.22 2.24 -0.38
C THR A 222 -8.34 1.67 -1.48
N SER A 223 -7.95 0.41 -1.33
CA SER A 223 -7.28 -0.36 -2.40
C SER A 223 -5.92 0.22 -2.82
N ASN A 224 -5.24 0.90 -1.92
CA ASN A 224 -3.90 1.44 -2.14
C ASN A 224 -2.82 0.44 -1.70
N THR A 225 -1.64 0.53 -2.28
CA THR A 225 -0.51 -0.36 -1.97
C THR A 225 0.75 0.45 -1.66
N SER A 226 1.32 0.22 -0.48
CA SER A 226 2.70 0.59 -0.16
C SER A 226 3.58 -0.65 -0.28
N GLY A 227 4.47 -0.64 -1.26
CA GLY A 227 5.38 -1.74 -1.59
C GLY A 227 4.84 -2.65 -2.69
N GLY A 228 5.21 -3.94 -2.67
CA GLY A 228 4.80 -4.88 -3.71
C GLY A 228 5.46 -6.26 -3.60
N THR A 229 5.13 -7.19 -4.50
CA THR A 229 5.66 -8.56 -4.43
C THR A 229 7.11 -8.68 -4.88
N GLU A 230 7.59 -7.73 -5.68
CA GLU A 230 8.95 -7.77 -6.24
C GLU A 230 9.94 -6.95 -5.41
N PRO A 231 11.23 -7.34 -5.36
CA PRO A 231 12.29 -6.56 -4.71
C PRO A 231 12.33 -5.10 -5.12
N ALA A 232 12.08 -4.79 -6.40
CA ALA A 232 12.12 -3.44 -6.95
C ALA A 232 11.02 -2.50 -6.39
N GLN A 233 9.96 -3.08 -5.79
CA GLN A 233 8.83 -2.33 -5.25
C GLN A 233 8.98 -2.04 -3.75
N ARG A 234 9.95 -2.67 -3.07
CA ARG A 234 10.22 -2.48 -1.64
C ARG A 234 10.55 -1.03 -1.33
N ASN A 235 9.73 -0.38 -0.52
CA ASN A 235 10.13 0.89 0.09
C ASN A 235 11.04 0.63 1.29
N LEU A 236 11.89 1.61 1.57
CA LEU A 236 12.50 1.82 2.87
C LEU A 236 11.77 3.00 3.51
N ILE A 237 10.98 2.73 4.55
CA ILE A 237 10.26 3.74 5.32
C ILE A 237 10.91 3.69 6.70
N SER A 238 11.58 4.76 7.10
CA SER A 238 12.41 4.73 8.30
C SER A 238 12.72 6.13 8.79
N GLY A 239 12.94 6.31 10.09
CA GLY A 239 13.44 7.57 10.65
C GLY A 239 12.43 8.73 10.62
N ASN A 240 11.13 8.46 10.51
CA ASN A 240 10.07 9.46 10.65
C ASN A 240 9.80 9.79 12.13
N ASP A 241 9.25 10.97 12.43
CA ASP A 241 9.05 11.50 13.79
C ASP A 241 7.80 10.96 14.49
N GLN A 242 6.88 10.34 13.74
CA GLN A 242 5.77 9.55 14.29
C GLN A 242 5.80 8.10 13.78
N ASP A 243 4.67 7.58 13.28
CA ASP A 243 4.54 6.21 12.78
C ASP A 243 5.02 6.13 11.31
N ASP A 244 5.58 5.00 10.88
CA ASP A 244 6.07 4.88 9.50
C ASP A 244 4.92 4.78 8.48
N VAL A 245 3.90 3.96 8.76
CA VAL A 245 2.70 3.84 7.94
C VAL A 245 1.44 3.96 8.79
N LEU A 246 0.54 4.88 8.44
CA LEU A 246 -0.70 5.13 9.17
C LEU A 246 -1.93 5.00 8.27
N PHE A 247 -2.90 4.16 8.64
CA PHE A 247 -4.22 4.11 8.02
C PHE A 247 -5.21 4.80 8.94
N ASN A 248 -5.69 5.98 8.53
CA ASN A 248 -6.54 6.85 9.33
C ASN A 248 -7.86 7.20 8.65
N LYS A 249 -8.75 7.84 9.42
CA LYS A 249 -9.87 8.61 8.91
C LYS A 249 -10.03 9.88 9.73
N GLU A 250 -9.48 10.99 9.25
CA GLU A 250 -9.72 12.28 9.88
C GLU A 250 -11.13 12.80 9.58
N GLY A 251 -11.82 13.28 10.62
CA GLY A 251 -13.21 13.74 10.56
C GLY A 251 -13.45 15.04 9.77
N GLY A 252 -12.41 15.59 9.12
CA GLY A 252 -12.47 16.82 8.31
C GLY A 252 -12.73 16.60 6.82
N SER A 253 -12.41 15.42 6.29
CA SER A 253 -12.67 15.09 4.88
C SER A 253 -14.14 14.69 4.71
N LEU A 254 -14.98 15.67 4.35
CA LEU A 254 -16.37 15.43 3.96
C LEU A 254 -16.41 14.38 2.84
N GLY A 255 -16.88 13.18 3.18
CA GLY A 255 -16.99 12.07 2.25
C GLY A 255 -15.88 11.03 2.32
N SER A 256 -14.99 11.02 3.33
CA SER A 256 -14.04 9.90 3.50
C SER A 256 -14.75 8.62 3.97
N ASP A 257 -14.52 7.50 3.27
CA ASP A 257 -14.83 6.16 3.79
C ASP A 257 -13.72 5.72 4.75
N PRO A 258 -13.94 4.81 5.70
CA PRO A 258 -12.83 4.19 6.43
C PRO A 258 -11.82 3.58 5.46
N PRO A 259 -10.51 3.62 5.75
CA PRO A 259 -9.52 3.06 4.85
C PRO A 259 -9.70 1.54 4.80
N THR A 260 -10.01 0.98 3.63
CA THR A 260 -10.28 -0.46 3.49
C THR A 260 -9.50 -1.08 2.35
N HIS A 261 -9.17 -2.36 2.49
CA HIS A 261 -8.49 -3.13 1.43
C HIS A 261 -7.14 -2.52 0.98
N ASN A 262 -6.50 -1.74 1.83
CA ASN A 262 -5.15 -1.24 1.57
C ASN A 262 -4.12 -2.31 1.92
N THR A 263 -2.96 -2.27 1.29
CA THR A 263 -1.89 -3.26 1.49
C THR A 263 -0.56 -2.57 1.78
N VAL A 264 0.08 -2.95 2.89
CA VAL A 264 1.50 -2.68 3.16
C VAL A 264 2.24 -3.98 2.95
N ARG A 265 3.11 -4.07 1.93
CA ARG A 265 3.81 -5.33 1.64
C ARG A 265 5.25 -5.16 1.23
N ASN A 266 6.11 -6.04 1.78
CA ASN A 266 7.53 -6.15 1.43
C ASN A 266 8.29 -4.82 1.56
N ASN A 267 7.96 -4.03 2.57
CA ASN A 267 8.72 -2.85 2.95
C ASN A 267 9.77 -3.20 4.00
N ILE A 268 10.79 -2.36 4.11
CA ILE A 268 11.61 -2.25 5.32
C ILE A 268 11.06 -1.06 6.09
N ILE A 269 10.56 -1.30 7.30
CA ILE A 269 9.90 -0.34 8.20
C ILE A 269 10.69 -0.36 9.50
N ALA A 270 11.42 0.70 9.80
CA ALA A 270 12.40 0.65 10.87
C ALA A 270 12.80 1.99 11.47
N ASN A 271 13.30 1.99 12.70
CA ASN A 271 13.99 3.14 13.31
C ASN A 271 13.16 4.44 13.36
N ASN A 272 11.84 4.37 13.30
CA ASN A 272 10.99 5.53 13.61
C ASN A 272 10.76 5.64 15.12
N THR A 273 10.36 6.82 15.58
CA THR A 273 10.15 7.09 17.02
C THR A 273 8.87 6.46 17.56
N GLY A 274 7.90 6.19 16.68
CA GLY A 274 6.60 5.59 16.98
C GLY A 274 6.50 4.11 16.60
N ARG A 275 5.36 3.74 16.04
CA ARG A 275 5.02 2.37 15.60
C ARG A 275 5.37 2.17 14.14
N GLY A 276 5.60 0.92 13.72
CA GLY A 276 5.87 0.62 12.32
C GLY A 276 4.65 0.87 11.43
N VAL A 277 3.55 0.15 11.70
CA VAL A 277 2.28 0.25 10.97
C VAL A 277 1.12 0.42 11.94
N VAL A 278 0.29 1.42 11.72
CA VAL A 278 -0.91 1.67 12.54
C VAL A 278 -2.13 1.63 11.67
N ILE A 279 -3.12 0.85 12.09
CA ILE A 279 -4.44 0.82 11.48
C ILE A 279 -5.40 1.41 12.49
N SER A 280 -5.59 2.73 12.47
CA SER A 280 -6.42 3.42 13.47
C SER A 280 -7.92 3.28 13.17
N LYS A 281 -8.26 3.07 11.88
CA LYS A 281 -9.62 2.86 11.37
C LYS A 281 -9.64 1.90 10.19
N GLY A 282 -10.84 1.39 9.89
CA GLY A 282 -11.12 0.61 8.69
C GLY A 282 -10.71 -0.85 8.78
N THR A 283 -11.10 -1.63 7.76
CA THR A 283 -11.00 -3.09 7.75
C THR A 283 -10.52 -3.62 6.40
N GLY A 284 -10.12 -4.88 6.37
CA GLY A 284 -9.59 -5.57 5.20
C GLY A 284 -8.18 -5.12 4.82
N ASN A 285 -7.47 -4.46 5.73
CA ASN A 285 -6.16 -3.90 5.44
C ASN A 285 -5.06 -4.93 5.74
N SER A 286 -4.25 -5.26 4.72
CA SER A 286 -3.23 -6.31 4.80
C SER A 286 -1.84 -5.77 5.09
N VAL A 287 -1.13 -6.38 6.04
CA VAL A 287 0.28 -6.08 6.35
C VAL A 287 1.08 -7.35 6.16
N LEU A 288 1.75 -7.48 5.01
CA LEU A 288 2.31 -8.76 4.56
C LEU A 288 3.80 -8.69 4.26
N SER A 289 4.58 -9.64 4.74
CA SER A 289 5.98 -9.86 4.35
C SER A 289 6.89 -8.62 4.54
N ASN A 290 6.52 -7.70 5.43
CA ASN A 290 7.33 -6.54 5.75
C ASN A 290 8.43 -6.95 6.74
N GLN A 291 9.57 -6.27 6.67
CA GLN A 291 10.59 -6.31 7.72
C GLN A 291 10.31 -5.11 8.63
N ILE A 292 9.75 -5.36 9.81
CA ILE A 292 9.33 -4.33 10.77
C ILE A 292 10.17 -4.48 12.03
N PHE A 293 11.08 -3.54 12.32
CA PHE A 293 12.02 -3.68 13.44
C PHE A 293 12.63 -2.36 13.95
N SER A 294 13.09 -2.35 15.20
CA SER A 294 13.78 -1.22 15.83
C SER A 294 12.96 0.07 15.85
N ASN A 295 11.63 -0.04 15.88
CA ASN A 295 10.74 1.11 16.03
C ASN A 295 10.60 1.45 17.53
N GLY A 296 10.22 2.69 17.84
CA GLY A 296 10.10 3.15 19.23
C GLY A 296 8.91 2.55 20.01
N ALA A 297 7.97 1.91 19.32
CA ALA A 297 6.79 1.26 19.87
C ALA A 297 6.44 -0.02 19.09
N LEU A 298 5.19 -0.50 19.15
CA LEU A 298 4.73 -1.71 18.44
C LEU A 298 5.02 -1.61 16.93
N GLY A 299 5.44 -2.71 16.31
CA GLY A 299 5.60 -2.75 14.86
C GLY A 299 4.27 -2.78 14.09
N ILE A 300 3.21 -3.38 14.65
CA ILE A 300 1.83 -3.27 14.13
C ILE A 300 0.89 -2.99 15.29
N ASP A 301 0.04 -1.96 15.18
CA ASP A 301 -0.96 -1.58 16.20
C ASP A 301 -2.34 -1.38 15.56
N LEU A 302 -3.34 -2.09 16.07
CA LEU A 302 -4.73 -1.97 15.67
C LEU A 302 -5.48 -1.02 16.61
N GLY A 303 -6.05 0.04 16.04
CA GLY A 303 -6.81 1.04 16.79
C GLY A 303 -5.95 2.07 17.51
N GLY A 304 -4.63 1.87 17.57
CA GLY A 304 -3.68 2.78 18.18
C GLY A 304 -3.66 2.70 19.70
N SER A 305 -4.04 1.56 20.26
CA SER A 305 -4.33 1.36 21.68
C SER A 305 -3.29 0.54 22.44
N GLY A 306 -2.15 0.23 21.80
CA GLY A 306 -1.24 -0.80 22.29
C GLY A 306 -1.77 -2.20 21.95
N VAL A 307 -1.19 -3.23 22.58
CA VAL A 307 -1.46 -4.63 22.22
C VAL A 307 -2.95 -4.97 22.30
N THR A 308 -3.53 -5.38 21.18
CA THR A 308 -4.90 -5.85 21.07
C THR A 308 -4.97 -7.29 21.57
N ALA A 309 -5.66 -7.49 22.70
CA ALA A 309 -5.81 -8.81 23.30
C ALA A 309 -6.75 -9.69 22.48
N ASN A 310 -6.41 -10.97 22.32
CA ASN A 310 -7.30 -11.93 21.69
C ASN A 310 -8.62 -12.06 22.46
N ASP A 311 -9.73 -12.23 21.73
CA ASP A 311 -11.00 -12.52 22.34
C ASP A 311 -11.01 -13.88 23.07
N LEU A 312 -11.86 -14.01 24.09
CA LEU A 312 -12.02 -15.27 24.80
C LEU A 312 -12.85 -16.23 23.92
N ALA A 313 -12.45 -17.50 23.86
CA ALA A 313 -12.92 -18.56 22.95
C ALA A 313 -14.44 -18.75 22.77
N ALA A 314 -15.30 -18.09 23.55
CA ALA A 314 -16.75 -18.08 23.33
C ALA A 314 -17.17 -17.22 22.12
N ASN A 315 -16.36 -16.23 21.72
CA ASN A 315 -16.76 -15.20 20.78
C ASN A 315 -16.20 -15.36 19.35
N LYS A 316 -15.25 -16.28 19.12
CA LYS A 316 -14.81 -16.72 17.78
C LYS A 316 -14.38 -15.56 16.86
N ASP A 317 -13.69 -14.57 17.44
CA ASP A 317 -13.25 -13.30 16.83
C ASP A 317 -14.41 -12.54 16.16
N ALA A 318 -15.43 -12.27 16.98
CA ALA A 318 -16.60 -11.47 16.61
C ALA A 318 -16.38 -9.97 16.83
N ASP A 319 -15.13 -9.55 17.07
CA ASP A 319 -14.80 -8.17 17.34
C ASP A 319 -15.02 -7.28 16.11
N THR A 320 -15.17 -5.99 16.39
CA THR A 320 -15.36 -4.96 15.36
C THR A 320 -14.42 -3.82 15.68
N GLY A 321 -13.94 -3.14 14.64
CA GLY A 321 -12.95 -2.08 14.79
C GLY A 321 -11.91 -2.14 13.68
N SER A 322 -10.73 -1.58 13.96
CA SER A 322 -9.60 -1.64 13.04
C SER A 322 -9.24 -3.08 12.72
N ASN A 323 -9.29 -3.45 11.44
CA ASN A 323 -9.12 -4.81 10.97
C ASN A 323 -9.96 -5.86 11.73
N ASN A 324 -11.15 -5.47 12.18
CA ASN A 324 -12.01 -6.30 13.02
C ASN A 324 -11.32 -6.80 14.32
N LEU A 325 -10.25 -6.14 14.74
CA LEU A 325 -9.37 -6.55 15.86
C LEU A 325 -8.86 -8.00 15.72
N GLN A 326 -8.62 -8.43 14.49
CA GLN A 326 -8.15 -9.77 14.12
C GLN A 326 -7.20 -10.36 15.17
N ASN A 327 -7.62 -11.47 15.77
CA ASN A 327 -6.82 -12.19 16.75
C ASN A 327 -5.43 -12.54 16.20
N LEU A 328 -4.42 -12.36 17.05
CA LEU A 328 -3.03 -12.72 16.75
C LEU A 328 -2.76 -14.22 17.01
N PRO A 329 -1.80 -14.84 16.29
CA PRO A 329 -1.37 -16.21 16.58
C PRO A 329 -0.81 -16.36 17.99
N VAL A 330 -1.00 -17.52 18.63
CA VAL A 330 -0.34 -17.87 19.89
C VAL A 330 0.72 -18.92 19.60
N ILE A 331 2.00 -18.56 19.74
CA ILE A 331 3.12 -19.49 19.58
C ILE A 331 3.23 -20.34 20.85
N THR A 332 3.17 -21.67 20.69
CA THR A 332 3.18 -22.63 21.81
C THR A 332 4.52 -23.32 21.98
N SER A 333 5.32 -23.42 20.92
CA SER A 333 6.67 -23.96 20.99
C SER A 333 7.58 -23.48 19.86
N VAL A 334 8.84 -23.29 20.20
CA VAL A 334 9.94 -23.04 19.26
C VAL A 334 10.99 -24.11 19.51
N SER A 335 11.29 -24.92 18.50
CA SER A 335 12.27 -25.99 18.58
C SER A 335 13.36 -25.78 17.55
N SER A 336 14.50 -25.25 18.00
CA SER A 336 15.65 -24.92 17.14
C SER A 336 16.71 -26.02 17.12
N GLY A 337 16.73 -26.80 16.03
CA GLY A 337 17.72 -27.84 15.75
C GLY A 337 18.79 -27.40 14.75
N PRO A 338 19.85 -28.20 14.52
CA PRO A 338 20.94 -27.83 13.60
C PRO A 338 20.52 -27.76 12.12
N ILE A 339 19.40 -28.40 11.77
CA ILE A 339 18.89 -28.49 10.39
C ILE A 339 17.72 -27.53 10.17
N ALA A 340 16.87 -27.35 11.17
CA ALA A 340 15.68 -26.52 11.08
C ALA A 340 15.24 -26.02 12.45
N THR A 341 14.55 -24.88 12.44
CA THR A 341 13.72 -24.40 13.53
C THR A 341 12.27 -24.65 13.17
N THR A 342 11.54 -25.29 14.09
CA THR A 342 10.10 -25.52 13.98
C THR A 342 9.37 -24.63 14.98
N ILE A 343 8.43 -23.83 14.48
CA ILE A 343 7.59 -22.93 15.28
C ILE A 343 6.17 -23.47 15.19
N SER A 344 5.58 -23.87 16.32
CA SER A 344 4.20 -24.37 16.37
C SER A 344 3.35 -23.44 17.21
N GLY A 345 2.07 -23.32 16.85
CA GLY A 345 1.14 -22.48 17.57
C GLY A 345 -0.31 -22.74 17.19
N THR A 346 -1.18 -21.91 17.75
CA THR A 346 -2.62 -21.94 17.52
C THR A 346 -3.14 -20.58 17.06
N LEU A 347 -4.23 -20.59 16.31
CA LEU A 347 -5.06 -19.41 16.06
C LEU A 347 -6.49 -19.75 16.48
N ASN A 348 -7.13 -18.86 17.22
CA ASN A 348 -8.59 -18.83 17.34
C ASN A 348 -9.05 -17.56 16.63
N SER A 349 -9.88 -17.65 15.60
CA SER A 349 -10.42 -16.51 14.88
C SER A 349 -11.77 -16.86 14.22
N ASN A 350 -12.24 -16.12 13.21
CA ASN A 350 -13.55 -16.40 12.59
C ASN A 350 -13.62 -17.85 12.07
N PRO A 351 -14.73 -18.57 12.32
CA PRO A 351 -14.89 -19.96 11.91
C PRO A 351 -14.88 -20.17 10.40
N ASP A 352 -14.40 -21.35 9.99
CA ASP A 352 -14.40 -21.81 8.60
C ASP A 352 -13.75 -20.80 7.61
N GLN A 353 -12.77 -20.04 8.08
CA GLN A 353 -12.00 -19.08 7.29
C GLN A 353 -10.57 -19.57 7.04
N SER A 354 -9.92 -19.03 6.01
CA SER A 354 -8.51 -19.30 5.72
C SER A 354 -7.64 -18.11 6.10
N TYR A 355 -6.51 -18.41 6.75
CA TYR A 355 -5.55 -17.41 7.20
C TYR A 355 -4.16 -17.71 6.65
N THR A 356 -3.46 -16.65 6.28
CA THR A 356 -2.01 -16.69 6.10
C THR A 356 -1.35 -16.39 7.45
N ILE A 357 -0.47 -17.27 7.90
CA ILE A 357 0.39 -17.05 9.07
C ILE A 357 1.80 -16.73 8.57
N GLU A 358 2.34 -15.60 8.99
CA GLU A 358 3.74 -15.22 8.72
C GLU A 358 4.53 -15.27 10.03
N CYS A 359 5.48 -16.20 10.12
CA CYS A 359 6.36 -16.35 11.26
C CYS A 359 7.65 -15.57 11.03
N HIS A 360 8.07 -14.77 12.02
CA HIS A 360 9.19 -13.86 11.90
C HIS A 360 10.22 -14.09 13.00
N ARG A 361 11.49 -13.79 12.70
CA ARG A 361 12.47 -13.47 13.74
C ARG A 361 12.09 -12.11 14.32
N SER A 362 12.02 -12.03 15.64
CA SER A 362 11.79 -10.80 16.39
C SER A 362 13.04 -10.43 17.17
N ASP A 363 13.40 -9.14 17.15
CA ASP A 363 14.46 -8.58 18.00
C ASP A 363 13.97 -8.27 19.42
N GLY A 364 12.66 -8.40 19.66
CA GLY A 364 12.02 -8.03 20.91
C GLY A 364 11.91 -6.51 21.07
N ASP A 365 10.82 -6.07 21.67
CA ASP A 365 10.59 -4.68 22.07
C ASP A 365 10.12 -4.64 23.53
N PRO A 366 10.11 -3.48 24.21
CA PRO A 366 9.75 -3.39 25.63
C PRO A 366 8.34 -3.86 26.00
N SER A 367 7.45 -4.05 25.03
CA SER A 367 6.10 -4.57 25.28
C SER A 367 5.99 -6.09 25.22
N ASP A 368 7.07 -6.79 24.81
CA ASP A 368 7.13 -8.24 24.52
C ASP A 368 6.26 -8.71 23.35
N TYR A 369 5.60 -7.80 22.62
CA TYR A 369 4.83 -8.04 21.41
C TYR A 369 5.23 -6.97 20.42
N GLY A 370 5.64 -7.27 19.18
CA GLY A 370 5.64 -6.12 18.28
C GLY A 370 6.44 -6.15 17.02
N GLU A 371 7.42 -7.01 16.84
CA GLU A 371 8.28 -6.84 15.66
C GLU A 371 8.54 -8.12 14.91
N GLY A 372 8.80 -7.95 13.62
CA GLY A 372 9.05 -9.01 12.66
C GLY A 372 10.17 -8.57 11.73
N GLN A 373 11.40 -8.66 12.23
CA GLN A 373 12.58 -8.17 11.54
C GLN A 373 12.88 -8.97 10.28
N ALA A 374 12.67 -10.28 10.32
CA ALA A 374 12.92 -11.14 9.17
C ALA A 374 11.83 -12.21 9.07
N LEU A 375 11.16 -12.26 7.92
CA LEU A 375 10.25 -13.35 7.59
C LEU A 375 11.02 -14.68 7.53
N LEU A 376 10.60 -15.65 8.33
CA LEU A 376 11.18 -16.98 8.39
C LEU A 376 10.44 -17.96 7.50
N ASP A 377 9.11 -17.98 7.61
CA ASP A 377 8.24 -18.88 6.84
C ASP A 377 6.82 -18.32 6.78
N THR A 378 6.07 -18.76 5.77
CA THR A 378 4.66 -18.43 5.58
C THR A 378 3.86 -19.72 5.38
N THR A 379 2.79 -19.88 6.14
CA THR A 379 1.89 -21.02 5.99
C THR A 379 0.44 -20.58 5.84
N THR A 380 -0.40 -21.41 5.22
CA THR A 380 -1.84 -21.19 5.14
C THR A 380 -2.55 -22.23 5.99
N ILE A 381 -3.44 -21.77 6.86
CA ILE A 381 -4.31 -22.62 7.70
C ILE A 381 -5.78 -22.32 7.42
N ALA A 382 -6.64 -23.20 7.93
CA ALA A 382 -8.08 -22.99 7.97
C ALA A 382 -8.57 -23.24 9.39
N THR A 383 -9.43 -22.36 9.89
CA THR A 383 -10.11 -22.52 11.17
C THR A 383 -11.28 -23.51 11.03
N ASP A 384 -11.55 -24.26 12.09
CA ASP A 384 -12.72 -25.12 12.18
C ASP A 384 -14.00 -24.32 12.50
N ALA A 385 -15.12 -25.04 12.70
CA ALA A 385 -16.42 -24.44 13.05
C ALA A 385 -16.42 -23.71 14.41
N ASP A 386 -15.40 -23.94 15.24
CA ASP A 386 -15.18 -23.25 16.51
C ASP A 386 -14.11 -22.16 16.41
N GLY A 387 -13.62 -21.87 15.20
CA GLY A 387 -12.63 -20.83 14.96
C GLY A 387 -11.20 -21.27 15.22
N ASN A 388 -10.96 -22.54 15.55
CA ASN A 388 -9.64 -23.02 15.98
C ASN A 388 -8.82 -23.57 14.82
N ALA A 389 -7.51 -23.33 14.86
CA ALA A 389 -6.54 -23.93 13.97
C ALA A 389 -5.18 -24.10 14.66
N ASN A 390 -4.44 -25.14 14.27
CA ASN A 390 -3.02 -25.27 14.58
C ASN A 390 -2.21 -24.85 13.37
N PHE A 391 -1.04 -24.23 13.58
CA PHE A 391 -0.09 -23.93 12.53
C PHE A 391 1.31 -24.43 12.87
N VAL A 392 2.10 -24.67 11.83
CA VAL A 392 3.53 -24.98 11.92
C VAL A 392 4.26 -24.20 10.84
N CYS A 393 5.28 -23.45 11.25
CA CYS A 393 6.27 -22.82 10.38
C CYS A 393 7.60 -23.56 10.51
N VAL A 394 8.31 -23.76 9.39
CA VAL A 394 9.59 -24.46 9.37
C VAL A 394 10.64 -23.62 8.67
N PHE A 395 11.61 -23.13 9.44
CA PHE A 395 12.74 -22.38 8.91
C PHE A 395 13.97 -23.27 8.75
N PRO A 396 14.63 -23.29 7.58
CA PRO A 396 15.90 -24.00 7.40
C PRO A 396 17.02 -23.36 8.23
N GLY A 397 17.64 -24.15 9.10
CA GLY A 397 18.73 -23.73 9.98
C GLY A 397 18.27 -23.35 11.39
N ARG A 398 19.21 -22.79 12.16
CA ARG A 398 18.96 -22.29 13.51
C ARG A 398 18.61 -20.82 13.46
N ILE A 399 17.65 -20.42 14.28
CA ILE A 399 17.47 -19.02 14.65
C ILE A 399 18.13 -18.73 16.00
N SER A 400 18.51 -17.48 16.20
CA SER A 400 18.85 -16.90 17.51
C SER A 400 17.85 -15.81 17.82
N GLY A 401 17.48 -15.64 19.10
CA GLY A 401 16.51 -14.64 19.52
C GLY A 401 15.10 -15.21 19.61
N GLN A 402 14.12 -14.32 19.55
CA GLN A 402 12.71 -14.65 19.71
C GLN A 402 12.03 -14.73 18.33
N VAL A 403 10.80 -15.27 18.33
CA VAL A 403 9.91 -15.28 17.18
C VAL A 403 8.58 -14.65 17.54
N SER A 404 7.98 -14.03 16.53
CA SER A 404 6.62 -13.52 16.54
C SER A 404 5.89 -14.03 15.29
N ALA A 405 4.58 -13.88 15.25
CA ALA A 405 3.79 -14.21 14.09
C ALA A 405 2.61 -13.25 13.91
N THR A 406 2.15 -13.09 12.68
CA THR A 406 0.89 -12.40 12.34
C THR A 406 -0.09 -13.38 11.69
N ALA A 407 -1.38 -13.07 11.77
CA ALA A 407 -2.43 -13.75 11.02
C ALA A 407 -3.11 -12.75 10.08
N THR A 408 -3.24 -13.11 8.81
CA THR A 408 -4.02 -12.34 7.83
C THR A 408 -5.17 -13.18 7.30
N ASN A 409 -6.41 -12.73 7.48
CA ASN A 409 -7.58 -13.36 6.88
C ASN A 409 -7.52 -13.23 5.36
N LYS A 410 -7.54 -14.35 4.63
CA LYS A 410 -7.37 -14.35 3.17
C LYS A 410 -8.60 -13.87 2.39
N THR A 411 -9.76 -13.83 3.06
CA THR A 411 -11.02 -13.36 2.46
C THR A 411 -11.14 -11.84 2.62
N THR A 412 -10.91 -11.33 3.82
CA THR A 412 -11.12 -9.91 4.13
C THR A 412 -9.86 -9.08 3.92
N GLY A 413 -8.68 -9.67 4.18
CA GLY A 413 -7.40 -8.97 4.21
C GLY A 413 -7.00 -8.46 5.60
N ASP A 414 -7.85 -8.61 6.62
CA ASP A 414 -7.57 -8.18 7.99
C ASP A 414 -6.31 -8.86 8.53
N THR A 415 -5.31 -8.07 8.92
CA THR A 415 -4.08 -8.55 9.55
C THR A 415 -4.05 -8.20 11.04
N SER A 416 -3.65 -9.16 11.86
CA SER A 416 -3.42 -9.00 13.30
C SER A 416 -2.17 -8.15 13.59
N GLU A 417 -2.02 -7.74 14.84
CA GLU A 417 -0.73 -7.35 15.38
C GLU A 417 0.24 -8.54 15.44
N PHE A 418 1.51 -8.28 15.77
CA PHE A 418 2.46 -9.36 16.06
C PHE A 418 2.13 -10.06 17.38
N SER A 419 2.24 -11.39 17.38
CA SER A 419 2.11 -12.20 18.58
C SER A 419 3.17 -11.88 19.64
N GLN A 420 2.91 -12.33 20.87
CA GLN A 420 3.91 -12.31 21.93
C GLN A 420 5.20 -13.03 21.46
N ASN A 421 6.34 -12.41 21.75
CA ASN A 421 7.64 -12.95 21.42
C ASN A 421 7.91 -14.23 22.21
N THR A 422 8.30 -15.31 21.53
CA THR A 422 8.57 -16.63 22.12
C THR A 422 9.95 -17.14 21.70
N SER A 423 10.67 -17.86 22.57
CA SER A 423 12.04 -18.34 22.33
C SER A 423 12.18 -19.86 22.29
#